data_AF-A0A7W1SVM5-F1
#
_entry.id   AF-A0A7W1SVM5-F1
#
_cell.length_a   1.000
_cell.length_b   1.000
_cell.length_c   1.000
_cell.angle_alpha   90.00
_cell.angle_beta   90.00
_cell.angle_gamma   90.00
#
_symmetry.space_group_name_H-M   'P 1'
#
loop_
_entity.id
_entity.type
_entity.pdbx_description
1 polymer ?
#
loop_
_entity_poly.entity_id
_entity_poly.type
_entity_poly.pdbx_seq_one_letter_code
_entity_poly.pdbx_strand_id
1 'polypeptide(L)'
;MTDVATPFMSRFSKPPVPVASKIMADGDDVIIVAEADGTTLDGKIYHNRYVFVLEFREDRLMKATEFLDMVAFNKVWDSVRPKAQATGGMEETQ
;
A
#
# COMPACT_ATOMS: atom_id res chain seq x y z
N MET A 1 6.45 -12.81 9.20
CA MET A 1 5.99 -12.21 7.93
C MET A 1 6.82 -10.95 7.72
N THR A 2 7.47 -10.81 6.57
CA THR A 2 8.29 -9.64 6.27
C THR A 2 7.38 -8.49 5.84
N ASP A 3 7.43 -7.36 6.56
CA ASP A 3 6.68 -6.15 6.18
C ASP A 3 7.28 -5.54 4.91
N VAL A 4 6.50 -5.50 3.83
CA VAL A 4 6.87 -4.89 2.54
C VAL A 4 6.36 -3.45 2.41
N ALA A 5 5.32 -3.08 3.17
CA ALA A 5 4.62 -1.82 3.01
C ALA A 5 5.49 -0.66 3.51
N THR A 6 6.04 -0.74 4.72
CA THR A 6 6.87 0.34 5.28
C THR A 6 8.11 0.62 4.43
N PRO A 7 8.90 -0.39 4.00
CA PRO A 7 10.03 -0.16 3.09
C PRO A 7 9.61 0.39 1.72
N PHE A 8 8.46 -0.02 1.18
CA PHE A 8 7.99 0.51 -0.10
C PHE A 8 7.59 1.98 0.03
N MET A 9 6.77 2.33 1.04
CA MET A 9 6.28 3.70 1.25
C MET A 9 7.40 4.70 1.54
N SER A 10 8.49 4.25 2.17
CA SER A 10 9.68 5.07 2.42
C SER A 10 10.48 5.45 1.15
N ARG A 11 10.08 4.96 -0.04
CA ARG A 11 10.60 5.38 -1.35
C ARG A 11 9.82 6.54 -1.99
N PHE A 12 8.84 7.11 -1.28
CA PHE A 12 7.99 8.19 -1.78
C PHE A 12 8.22 9.51 -1.04
N SER A 13 8.15 10.61 -1.79
CA SER A 13 7.99 11.97 -1.26
C SER A 13 6.51 12.29 -0.99
N LYS A 14 5.62 11.78 -1.86
CA LYS A 14 4.17 11.75 -1.67
C LYS A 14 3.70 10.29 -1.85
N PRO A 15 3.42 9.55 -0.77
CA PRO A 15 2.97 8.16 -0.88
C PRO A 15 1.68 8.03 -1.69
N PRO A 16 1.51 6.94 -2.47
CA PRO A 16 0.26 6.67 -3.16
C PRO A 16 -0.86 6.35 -2.16
N VAL A 17 -2.01 6.99 -2.35
CA VAL A 17 -3.23 6.71 -1.58
C VAL A 17 -4.28 6.16 -2.54
N PRO A 18 -4.66 4.88 -2.45
CA PRO A 18 -5.67 4.29 -3.33
C PRO A 18 -7.02 4.99 -3.21
N VAL A 19 -7.59 5.33 -4.36
CA VAL A 19 -8.95 5.88 -4.48
C VAL A 19 -9.82 4.83 -5.16
N ALA A 20 -10.88 4.41 -4.47
CA ALA A 20 -11.82 3.43 -5.00
C ALA A 20 -12.58 3.99 -6.21
N SER A 21 -12.55 3.26 -7.33
CA SER A 21 -13.34 3.54 -8.52
C SER A 21 -14.56 2.61 -8.63
N LYS A 22 -14.50 1.43 -8.00
CA LYS A 22 -15.61 0.48 -7.93
C LYS A 22 -15.56 -0.32 -6.64
N ILE A 23 -16.72 -0.53 -6.03
CA ILE A 23 -16.90 -1.42 -4.88
C ILE A 23 -18.01 -2.40 -5.22
N MET A 24 -17.77 -3.69 -4.97
CA MET A 24 -18.72 -4.78 -5.15
C MET A 24 -18.75 -5.60 -3.87
N ALA A 25 -19.92 -6.05 -3.44
CA ALA A 25 -20.07 -6.86 -2.24
C ALA A 25 -21.03 -8.03 -2.53
N ASP A 26 -20.69 -9.21 -2.01
CA ASP A 26 -21.54 -10.40 -2.02
C ASP A 26 -21.40 -11.11 -0.67
N GLY A 27 -22.47 -11.08 0.12
CA GLY A 27 -22.43 -11.51 1.52
C GLY A 27 -21.34 -10.79 2.30
N ASP A 28 -20.38 -11.56 2.81
CA ASP A 28 -19.26 -11.08 3.62
C ASP A 28 -18.01 -10.70 2.79
N ASP A 29 -18.02 -10.95 1.48
CA ASP A 29 -16.89 -10.70 0.60
C ASP A 29 -17.05 -9.35 -0.10
N VAL A 30 -16.03 -8.49 -0.01
CA VAL A 30 -16.00 -7.16 -0.61
C VAL A 30 -14.81 -7.04 -1.55
N ILE A 31 -15.06 -6.64 -2.79
CA ILE A 31 -14.04 -6.37 -3.81
C ILE A 31 -13.99 -4.86 -4.08
N ILE A 32 -12.81 -4.28 -3.97
CA ILE A 32 -12.55 -2.87 -4.28
C ILE A 32 -11.58 -2.78 -5.45
N VAL A 33 -11.98 -2.11 -6.53
CA VAL A 33 -11.07 -1.67 -7.60
C VAL A 33 -10.66 -0.24 -7.30
N ALA A 34 -9.35 0.04 -7.29
CA ALA A 34 -8.81 1.34 -6.96
C ALA A 34 -7.63 1.71 -7.85
N GLU A 35 -7.32 2.99 -7.91
CA GLU A 35 -6.11 3.52 -8.54
C GLU A 35 -5.41 4.46 -7.56
N ALA A 36 -4.09 4.55 -7.63
CA ALA A 36 -3.32 5.43 -6.76
C ALA A 36 -2.18 6.08 -7.53
N ASP A 37 -1.98 7.38 -7.28
CA ASP A 37 -0.83 8.12 -7.74
C ASP A 37 0.05 8.54 -6.55
N GLY A 38 1.36 8.36 -6.72
CA GLY A 38 2.38 8.79 -5.78
C GLY A 38 3.52 9.51 -6.47
N THR A 39 4.33 10.22 -5.70
CA THR A 39 5.58 10.82 -6.17
C THR A 39 6.73 10.14 -5.44
N THR A 40 7.60 9.50 -6.21
CA THR A 40 8.81 8.84 -5.68
C THR A 40 9.86 9.88 -5.26
N LEU A 41 10.89 9.44 -4.53
CA LEU A 41 11.95 10.35 -4.06
C LEU A 41 12.83 10.92 -5.17
N ASP A 42 12.92 10.26 -6.31
CA ASP A 42 13.62 10.78 -7.49
C ASP A 42 12.73 11.70 -8.36
N GLY A 43 11.53 12.04 -7.85
CA GLY A 43 10.59 12.97 -8.48
C GLY A 43 9.67 12.33 -9.53
N LYS A 44 9.80 11.04 -9.83
CA LYS A 44 8.94 10.38 -10.82
C LYS A 44 7.55 10.10 -10.26
N ILE A 45 6.55 10.20 -11.14
CA ILE A 45 5.19 9.77 -10.84
C ILE A 45 5.13 8.24 -10.86
N TYR A 46 4.55 7.70 -9.80
CA TYR A 46 4.10 6.33 -9.71
C TYR A 46 2.60 6.31 -9.87
N HIS A 47 2.11 5.46 -10.76
CA HIS A 47 0.71 5.15 -10.92
C HIS A 47 0.54 3.65 -10.79
N ASN A 48 -0.45 3.19 -10.04
CA ASN A 48 -0.77 1.78 -9.93
C ASN A 48 -2.27 1.56 -9.77
N ARG A 49 -2.71 0.38 -10.19
CA ARG A 49 -4.09 -0.09 -10.13
C ARG A 49 -4.15 -1.28 -9.22
N TYR A 50 -5.16 -1.29 -8.36
CA TYR A 50 -5.31 -2.24 -7.28
C TYR A 50 -6.65 -2.95 -7.37
N VAL A 51 -6.64 -4.21 -6.93
CA VAL A 51 -7.85 -4.93 -6.51
C VAL A 51 -7.64 -5.41 -5.09
N PHE A 52 -8.50 -4.98 -4.17
CA PHE A 52 -8.56 -5.51 -2.82
C PHE A 52 -9.71 -6.51 -2.74
N VAL A 53 -9.41 -7.71 -2.23
CA VAL A 53 -10.42 -8.72 -1.86
C VAL A 53 -10.42 -8.80 -0.34
N LEU A 54 -11.53 -8.39 0.25
CA LEU A 54 -11.71 -8.25 1.68
C LEU A 54 -12.77 -9.24 2.16
N GLU A 55 -12.52 -9.90 3.28
CA GLU A 55 -13.47 -10.81 3.92
C GLU A 55 -13.86 -10.19 5.27
N PHE A 56 -15.16 -10.00 5.50
CA PHE A 56 -15.72 -9.47 6.74
C PHE A 56 -16.44 -10.55 7.55
N ARG A 57 -16.47 -10.43 8.87
CA ARG A 57 -17.36 -11.21 9.77
C ARG A 57 -17.72 -10.34 10.95
N GLU A 58 -18.99 -10.34 11.36
CA GLU A 58 -19.46 -9.58 12.53
C GLU A 58 -18.96 -8.12 12.53
N ASP A 59 -19.10 -7.44 11.38
CA ASP A 59 -18.65 -6.06 11.15
C ASP A 59 -17.15 -5.80 11.29
N ARG A 60 -16.32 -6.86 11.27
CA ARG A 60 -14.84 -6.76 11.34
C ARG A 60 -14.19 -7.26 10.07
N LEU A 61 -13.13 -6.58 9.64
CA LEU A 61 -12.26 -7.05 8.57
C LEU A 61 -11.45 -8.24 9.08
N MET A 62 -11.68 -9.41 8.51
CA MET A 62 -11.01 -10.65 8.90
C MET A 62 -9.77 -10.92 8.06
N LYS A 63 -9.82 -10.58 6.76
CA LYS A 63 -8.72 -10.78 5.83
C LYS A 63 -8.75 -9.74 4.73
N ALA A 64 -7.57 -9.31 4.31
CA ALA A 64 -7.36 -8.46 3.16
C ALA A 64 -6.31 -9.09 2.24
N THR A 65 -6.65 -9.25 0.97
CA THR A 65 -5.72 -9.64 -0.08
C THR A 65 -5.63 -8.51 -1.09
N GLU A 66 -4.41 -8.07 -1.39
CA GLU A 66 -4.14 -7.01 -2.36
C GLU A 66 -3.54 -7.61 -3.64
N PHE A 67 -4.06 -7.20 -4.78
CA PHE A 67 -3.48 -7.40 -6.09
C PHE A 67 -3.15 -6.04 -6.70
N LEU A 68 -2.00 -5.93 -7.35
CA LEU A 68 -1.51 -4.68 -7.92
C LEU A 68 -0.66 -4.95 -9.17
N ASP A 69 -0.38 -3.89 -9.95
CA ASP A 69 0.59 -3.95 -11.04
C ASP A 69 2.01 -4.11 -10.45
N MET A 70 2.53 -5.34 -10.55
CA MET A 70 3.87 -5.69 -10.08
C MET A 70 4.99 -5.08 -10.95
N VAL A 71 4.73 -4.71 -12.21
CA VAL A 71 5.72 -4.03 -13.05
C VAL A 71 5.95 -2.61 -12.54
N ALA A 72 4.87 -1.89 -12.25
CA ALA A 72 4.94 -0.55 -11.65
C ALA A 72 5.61 -0.60 -10.26
N PHE A 73 5.24 -1.59 -9.44
CA PHE A 73 5.84 -1.82 -8.12
C PHE A 73 7.36 -2.09 -8.21
N ASN A 74 7.76 -3.09 -9.00
CA ASN A 74 9.16 -3.51 -9.11
C ASN A 74 10.04 -2.39 -9.66
N LYS A 75 9.54 -1.61 -10.61
CA LYS A 75 10.26 -0.43 -11.12
C LYS A 75 10.67 0.51 -10.00
N VAL A 76 9.77 0.81 -9.05
CA VAL A 76 10.10 1.65 -7.89
C VAL A 76 11.00 0.91 -6.91
N TRP A 77 10.70 -0.36 -6.62
CA TRP A 77 11.45 -1.18 -5.67
C TRP A 77 12.94 -1.25 -6.02
N ASP A 78 13.24 -1.44 -7.30
CA ASP A 78 14.58 -1.66 -7.84
C ASP A 78 15.34 -0.36 -8.09
N SER A 79 14.64 0.74 -8.45
CA SER A 79 15.30 1.99 -8.87
C SER A 79 15.37 3.08 -7.81
N VAL A 80 14.52 3.03 -6.77
CA VAL A 80 14.46 4.07 -5.74
C VAL A 80 14.92 3.48 -4.40
N ARG A 81 15.93 4.11 -3.79
CA ARG A 81 16.37 3.74 -2.44
C ARG A 81 15.37 4.25 -1.41
N PRO A 82 14.99 3.45 -0.40
CA PRO A 82 14.15 3.93 0.69
C PRO A 82 14.94 4.96 1.52
N LYS A 83 14.23 5.93 2.12
CA LYS A 83 14.81 6.74 3.19
C LYS A 83 15.32 5.83 4.31
N ALA A 84 16.43 6.21 4.92
CA ALA A 84 16.86 5.58 6.16
C ALA A 84 15.72 5.71 7.19
N GLN A 85 15.34 4.60 7.81
CA GLN A 85 14.44 4.66 8.95
C GLN A 85 15.15 5.44 10.05
N ALA A 86 14.51 6.47 10.59
CA ALA A 86 14.99 7.06 11.83
C ALA A 86 14.91 5.95 12.89
N THR A 87 16.04 5.58 13.49
CA THR A 87 16.07 4.70 14.66
C THR A 87 15.37 5.43 15.80
N GLY A 88 14.05 5.29 15.88
CA GLY A 88 13.26 5.75 17.01
C GLY A 88 13.54 4.85 18.20
N GLY A 89 14.47 5.27 19.07
CA GLY A 89 14.52 4.77 20.43
C GLY A 89 13.18 5.07 21.08
N MET A 90 12.45 4.03 21.45
CA MET A 90 11.33 4.18 22.38
C MET A 90 11.94 4.42 23.75
N GLU A 91 12.05 5.67 24.17
CA GLU A 91 12.10 5.96 25.61
C GLU A 91 10.71 5.64 26.16
N GLU A 92 10.62 4.49 26.85
CA GLU A 92 9.55 4.22 27.80
C GLU A 92 9.66 5.27 28.92
N THR A 93 8.80 6.29 28.88
CA THR A 93 8.53 7.09 30.08
C THR A 93 7.44 6.38 30.87
N GLN A 94 7.88 5.87 32.01
CA GLN A 94 7.11 5.27 33.10
C GLN A 94 6.18 6.28 33.78
#